data_AF-A0A8S3ETC0-F1
#
_entry.id   AF-A0A8S3ETC0-F1
#
_cell.length_a   1.000
_cell.length_b   1.000
_cell.length_c   1.000
_cell.angle_alpha   90.00
_cell.angle_beta   90.00
_cell.angle_gamma   90.00
#
_symmetry.space_group_name_H-M   'P 1'
#
loop_
_entity.id
_entity.type
_entity.pdbx_description
1 polymer ?
#
loop_
_entity_poly.entity_id
_entity_poly.type
_entity_poly.pdbx_seq_one_letter_code
_entity_poly.pdbx_strand_id
1 'polypeptide(L)'
;MTGHHQVWAYAFEETQWWNDVILKKNSCSSIIGSGFEEKKNSSEPLSACLASPCGMCNGIMNGEPVIFIADSNSSTIRVVTLNDGHVTNLVGGDADSTNLAAFGDLDGTGHHAKLQYPIGVAFHYPSSYLYITDAFNNKLKRVDMKTLLCSNYFVTDNDKKKTRGETNSSKFYEPHGIAILDHFLYVADKNNSHIKRIDLDHGTFIRHRFDLSETLNEERSFRSKKAYLAIFLDDALKLRDGNAG
;
A
#
# COMPACT_ATOMS: atom_id res chain seq x y z
N MET A 1 -2.39 5.03 17.99
CA MET A 1 -3.85 4.81 18.09
C MET A 1 -4.01 3.30 17.93
N THR A 2 -4.25 2.55 19.01
CA THR A 2 -4.51 1.11 18.89
C THR A 2 -5.94 0.96 18.39
N GLY A 3 -6.08 0.59 17.12
CA GLY A 3 -7.38 0.37 16.48
C GLY A 3 -7.99 -0.95 16.91
N HIS A 4 -9.07 -1.39 16.27
CA HIS A 4 -9.74 -2.65 16.60
C HIS A 4 -8.98 -3.91 16.18
N HIS A 5 -7.77 -3.81 15.61
CA HIS A 5 -6.97 -4.97 15.16
C HIS A 5 -7.75 -5.93 14.23
N GLN A 6 -8.62 -5.36 13.40
CA GLN A 6 -9.59 -6.06 12.58
C GLN A 6 -9.74 -5.39 11.22
N VAL A 7 -10.17 -6.18 10.23
CA VAL A 7 -10.67 -5.70 8.94
C VAL A 7 -12.18 -5.90 8.90
N TRP A 8 -12.88 -4.86 8.46
CA TRP A 8 -14.33 -4.82 8.39
C TRP A 8 -14.76 -4.68 6.93
N ALA A 9 -15.86 -5.34 6.58
CA ALA A 9 -16.50 -5.20 5.29
C ALA A 9 -17.88 -4.59 5.43
N TYR A 10 -18.22 -3.69 4.51
CA TYR A 10 -19.58 -3.23 4.29
C TYR A 10 -20.17 -3.95 3.08
N ALA A 11 -21.23 -4.71 3.29
CA ALA A 11 -21.87 -5.49 2.25
C ALA A 11 -22.97 -4.66 1.56
N PHE A 12 -22.79 -4.33 0.27
CA PHE A 12 -23.80 -3.61 -0.52
C PHE A 12 -25.00 -4.49 -0.92
N GLU A 13 -24.79 -5.79 -0.89
CA GLU A 13 -25.78 -6.84 -1.15
C GLU A 13 -25.57 -7.99 -0.17
N GLU A 14 -26.45 -8.99 -0.19
CA GLU A 14 -26.22 -10.18 0.62
C GLU A 14 -25.06 -10.97 0.00
N THR A 15 -24.03 -11.25 0.80
CA THR A 15 -22.80 -11.86 0.32
C THR A 15 -22.40 -12.98 1.27
N GLN A 16 -22.19 -14.18 0.72
CA GLN A 16 -21.55 -15.26 1.46
C GLN A 16 -20.05 -14.96 1.57
N TRP A 17 -19.53 -14.93 2.80
CA TRP A 17 -18.13 -14.71 3.10
C TRP A 17 -17.65 -15.86 3.96
N TRP A 18 -16.70 -16.67 3.50
CA TRP A 18 -16.09 -17.78 4.25
C TRP A 18 -17.08 -18.80 4.85
N ASN A 19 -17.07 -20.04 4.34
CA ASN A 19 -18.00 -21.09 4.74
C ASN A 19 -19.46 -20.58 4.70
N ASP A 20 -20.23 -20.79 5.78
CA ASP A 20 -21.66 -20.47 5.86
C ASP A 20 -21.94 -19.07 6.44
N VAL A 21 -20.92 -18.19 6.57
CA VAL A 21 -21.12 -16.84 7.11
C VAL A 21 -21.74 -15.95 6.02
N ILE A 22 -22.93 -15.42 6.31
CA ILE A 22 -23.69 -14.54 5.42
C ILE A 22 -23.60 -13.10 5.93
N LEU A 23 -23.02 -12.22 5.12
CA LEU A 23 -23.05 -10.78 5.32
C LEU A 23 -24.36 -10.24 4.74
N LYS A 24 -25.21 -9.70 5.61
CA LYS A 24 -26.51 -9.16 5.19
C LYS A 24 -26.30 -7.90 4.36
N LYS A 25 -27.19 -7.68 3.38
CA LYS A 25 -27.24 -6.42 2.62
C LYS A 25 -27.28 -5.20 3.56
N ASN A 26 -26.49 -4.19 3.22
CA ASN A 26 -26.31 -2.93 3.94
C ASN A 26 -25.80 -3.09 5.38
N SER A 27 -25.08 -4.17 5.69
CA SER A 27 -24.47 -4.40 6.99
C SER A 27 -22.96 -4.18 6.98
N CYS A 28 -22.42 -3.78 8.13
CA CYS A 28 -20.98 -3.71 8.38
C CYS A 28 -20.62 -4.82 9.36
N SER A 29 -19.61 -5.62 9.06
CA SER A 29 -19.19 -6.74 9.91
C SER A 29 -17.67 -6.87 9.90
N SER A 30 -17.09 -7.24 11.05
CA SER A 30 -15.71 -7.72 11.08
C SER A 30 -15.62 -9.00 10.26
N ILE A 31 -14.67 -9.07 9.35
CA ILE A 31 -14.47 -10.23 8.47
C ILE A 31 -13.13 -10.92 8.71
N ILE A 32 -12.14 -10.22 9.28
CA ILE A 32 -10.81 -10.74 9.59
C ILE A 32 -10.33 -10.12 10.91
N GLY A 33 -9.72 -10.93 11.76
CA GLY A 33 -9.11 -10.50 13.02
C GLY A 33 -10.00 -10.73 14.24
N SER A 34 -9.38 -11.25 15.30
CA SER A 34 -10.01 -11.49 16.60
C SER A 34 -10.18 -10.22 17.43
N GLY A 35 -9.42 -9.18 17.11
CA GLY A 35 -9.31 -7.94 17.89
C GLY A 35 -8.13 -7.93 18.88
N PHE A 36 -7.42 -9.04 19.05
CA PHE A 36 -6.16 -9.05 19.81
C PHE A 36 -5.00 -8.54 18.97
N GLU A 37 -4.11 -7.77 19.61
CA GLU A 37 -2.89 -7.27 19.02
C GLU A 37 -1.79 -8.33 19.03
N GLU A 38 -1.77 -9.16 18.00
CA GLU A 38 -0.74 -10.18 17.75
C GLU A 38 -0.58 -10.35 16.23
N LYS A 39 0.35 -11.19 15.77
CA LYS A 39 0.49 -11.54 14.34
C LYS A 39 0.19 -13.02 14.07
N LYS A 40 -0.83 -13.54 14.75
CA LYS A 40 -1.27 -14.92 14.63
C LYS A 40 -1.93 -15.17 13.26
N ASN A 41 -1.40 -16.14 12.51
CA ASN A 41 -2.03 -16.68 11.30
C ASN A 41 -3.13 -17.68 11.66
N SER A 42 -4.10 -17.88 10.76
CA SER A 42 -5.22 -18.79 10.98
C SER A 42 -5.88 -19.20 9.66
N SER A 43 -6.41 -20.42 9.58
CA SER A 43 -7.30 -20.85 8.49
C SER A 43 -8.71 -20.28 8.60
N GLU A 44 -9.12 -19.87 9.80
CA GLU A 44 -10.35 -19.14 10.05
C GLU A 44 -10.04 -17.64 10.21
N PRO A 45 -10.67 -16.75 9.40
CA PRO A 45 -10.26 -15.35 9.33
C PRO A 45 -10.49 -14.57 10.62
N LEU A 46 -11.55 -14.88 11.38
CA LEU A 46 -11.85 -14.22 12.66
C LEU A 46 -11.00 -14.73 13.83
N SER A 47 -10.34 -15.88 13.67
CA SER A 47 -9.40 -16.44 14.66
C SER A 47 -7.95 -15.95 14.46
N ALA A 48 -7.67 -15.28 13.34
CA ALA A 48 -6.39 -14.60 13.11
C ALA A 48 -6.25 -13.37 14.01
N CYS A 49 -5.01 -12.95 14.27
CA CYS A 49 -4.74 -11.69 14.98
C CYS A 49 -3.92 -10.76 14.08
N LEU A 50 -4.23 -9.47 14.15
CA LEU A 50 -3.56 -8.38 13.44
C LEU A 50 -2.99 -7.38 14.45
N ALA A 51 -1.95 -6.67 14.06
CA ALA A 51 -1.30 -5.65 14.86
C ALA A 51 -1.27 -4.32 14.09
N SER A 52 -2.33 -3.52 14.27
CA SER A 52 -2.51 -2.20 13.64
C SER A 52 -2.43 -2.24 12.09
N PRO A 53 -3.37 -2.95 11.43
CA PRO A 53 -3.45 -2.94 9.97
C PRO A 53 -3.73 -1.51 9.47
N CYS A 54 -2.90 -0.99 8.57
CA CYS A 54 -2.99 0.42 8.11
C CYS A 54 -3.19 0.60 6.61
N GLY A 55 -2.89 -0.41 5.81
CA GLY A 55 -3.06 -0.38 4.37
C GLY A 55 -3.47 -1.72 3.84
N MET A 56 -4.24 -1.71 2.76
CA MET A 56 -4.66 -2.92 2.07
C MET A 56 -4.87 -2.69 0.59
N CYS A 57 -4.67 -3.75 -0.18
CA CYS A 57 -5.00 -3.77 -1.60
C CYS A 57 -5.42 -5.18 -2.02
N ASN A 58 -6.28 -5.25 -3.02
CA ASN A 58 -6.56 -6.51 -3.71
C ASN A 58 -5.37 -6.92 -4.57
N GLY A 59 -5.27 -8.21 -4.87
CA GLY A 59 -4.34 -8.72 -5.87
C GLY A 59 -4.52 -10.20 -6.12
N ILE A 60 -3.49 -10.83 -6.66
CA ILE A 60 -3.50 -12.24 -7.03
C ILE A 60 -2.25 -12.92 -6.46
N MET A 61 -2.43 -14.09 -5.86
CA MET A 61 -1.34 -14.95 -5.41
C MET A 61 -1.67 -16.40 -5.79
N ASN A 62 -0.74 -17.08 -6.46
CA ASN A 62 -0.93 -18.46 -6.95
C ASN A 62 -2.18 -18.65 -7.83
N GLY A 63 -2.58 -17.61 -8.57
CA GLY A 63 -3.79 -17.64 -9.41
C GLY A 63 -5.10 -17.33 -8.67
N GLU A 64 -5.06 -17.15 -7.35
CA GLU A 64 -6.23 -16.90 -6.53
C GLU A 64 -6.35 -15.43 -6.13
N PRO A 65 -7.58 -14.89 -6.00
CA PRO A 65 -7.81 -13.54 -5.51
C PRO A 65 -7.49 -13.44 -4.02
N VAL A 66 -6.72 -12.41 -3.66
CA VAL A 66 -6.27 -12.17 -2.28
C VAL A 66 -6.39 -10.70 -1.89
N ILE A 67 -6.42 -10.45 -0.58
CA ILE A 67 -6.17 -9.14 0.01
C ILE A 67 -4.80 -9.16 0.67
N PHE A 68 -3.94 -8.21 0.30
CA PHE A 68 -2.71 -7.91 1.01
C PHE A 68 -2.98 -6.87 2.10
N ILE A 69 -2.40 -7.04 3.27
CA ILE A 69 -2.56 -6.15 4.42
C ILE A 69 -1.19 -5.74 4.92
N ALA A 70 -0.93 -4.44 5.02
CA ALA A 70 0.18 -3.89 5.77
C ALA A 70 -0.18 -3.89 7.26
N ASP A 71 0.39 -4.83 8.00
CA ASP A 71 0.15 -5.03 9.43
C ASP A 71 1.28 -4.37 10.23
N SER A 72 1.08 -3.08 10.53
CA SER A 72 2.17 -2.14 10.78
C SER A 72 2.95 -2.44 12.05
N ASN A 73 2.26 -2.70 13.17
CA ASN A 73 2.92 -2.94 14.46
C ASN A 73 3.66 -4.28 14.47
N SER A 74 3.20 -5.28 13.72
CA SER A 74 3.92 -6.55 13.58
C SER A 74 5.07 -6.48 12.59
N SER A 75 5.19 -5.37 11.84
CA SER A 75 6.15 -5.21 10.75
C SER A 75 6.07 -6.33 9.72
N THR A 76 4.83 -6.70 9.36
CA THR A 76 4.54 -7.76 8.39
C THR A 76 3.64 -7.28 7.27
N ILE A 77 3.72 -7.97 6.14
CA ILE A 77 2.64 -7.98 5.14
C ILE A 77 1.91 -9.31 5.27
N ARG A 78 0.60 -9.25 5.48
CA ARG A 78 -0.28 -10.41 5.62
C ARG A 78 -1.10 -10.61 4.35
N VAL A 79 -1.52 -11.84 4.11
CA VAL A 79 -2.36 -12.21 2.97
C VAL A 79 -3.62 -12.89 3.47
N VAL A 80 -4.75 -12.52 2.88
CA VAL A 80 -6.04 -13.21 3.06
C VAL A 80 -6.49 -13.74 1.71
N THR A 81 -6.63 -15.06 1.58
CA THR A 81 -7.26 -15.66 0.40
C THR A 81 -8.77 -15.45 0.45
N LEU A 82 -9.34 -14.94 -0.64
CA LEU A 82 -10.77 -14.59 -0.67
C LEU A 82 -11.68 -15.81 -0.84
N ASN A 83 -11.16 -16.92 -1.37
CA ASN A 83 -11.95 -18.14 -1.56
C ASN A 83 -12.23 -18.88 -0.24
N ASP A 84 -11.26 -18.89 0.68
CA ASP A 84 -11.27 -19.76 1.87
C ASP A 84 -10.89 -19.02 3.16
N GLY A 85 -10.73 -17.70 3.11
CA GLY A 85 -10.49 -16.83 4.26
C GLY A 85 -9.19 -17.08 5.01
N HIS A 86 -8.24 -17.86 4.48
CA HIS A 86 -7.00 -18.15 5.20
C HIS A 86 -6.14 -16.90 5.34
N VAL A 87 -5.72 -16.60 6.57
CA VAL A 87 -4.84 -15.47 6.91
C VAL A 87 -3.44 -15.99 7.15
N THR A 88 -2.52 -15.62 6.27
CA THR A 88 -1.12 -16.07 6.30
C THR A 88 -0.15 -14.89 6.32
N ASN A 89 1.11 -15.17 6.65
CA ASN A 89 2.18 -14.19 6.57
C ASN A 89 2.85 -14.28 5.20
N LEU A 90 3.00 -13.15 4.51
CA LEU A 90 3.74 -13.08 3.25
C LEU A 90 5.22 -12.83 3.52
N VAL A 91 5.54 -11.71 4.17
CA VAL A 91 6.91 -11.27 4.47
C VAL A 91 6.97 -10.45 5.75
N GLY A 92 8.14 -10.39 6.37
CA GLY A 92 8.37 -9.63 7.60
C GLY A 92 8.11 -10.43 8.87
N GLY A 93 8.37 -9.79 10.02
CA GLY A 93 8.20 -10.38 11.33
C GLY A 93 9.17 -11.51 11.62
N ASP A 94 8.72 -12.50 12.38
CA ASP A 94 9.43 -13.75 12.70
C ASP A 94 8.43 -14.91 12.88
N ALA A 95 8.92 -16.10 13.23
CA ALA A 95 8.09 -17.29 13.41
C ALA A 95 7.23 -17.29 14.69
N ASP A 96 7.60 -16.53 15.73
CA ASP A 96 6.82 -16.44 16.97
C ASP A 96 5.70 -15.43 16.79
N SER A 97 4.44 -15.88 16.78
CA SER A 97 3.27 -15.03 16.53
C SER A 97 3.05 -13.91 17.55
N THR A 98 3.69 -13.98 18.71
CA THR A 98 3.57 -12.97 19.78
C THR A 98 4.66 -11.89 19.72
N ASN A 99 5.75 -12.13 18.99
CA ASN A 99 6.84 -11.16 18.87
C ASN A 99 6.52 -10.06 17.85
N LEU A 100 6.07 -8.91 18.35
CA LEU A 100 5.83 -7.70 17.54
C LEU A 100 7.08 -6.83 17.35
N ALA A 101 8.20 -7.16 18.01
CA ALA A 101 9.45 -6.40 17.91
C ALA A 101 10.40 -6.95 16.82
N ALA A 102 9.93 -7.86 15.96
CA ALA A 102 10.71 -8.47 14.89
C ALA A 102 10.83 -7.59 13.62
N PHE A 103 11.23 -6.34 13.81
CA PHE A 103 11.39 -5.35 12.73
C PHE A 103 12.86 -5.19 12.31
N GLY A 104 13.09 -4.48 11.20
CA GLY A 104 14.42 -4.16 10.68
C GLY A 104 14.38 -3.86 9.19
N ASP A 105 15.53 -3.91 8.53
CA ASP A 105 15.67 -3.59 7.11
C ASP A 105 16.56 -4.62 6.41
N LEU A 106 15.95 -5.73 6.02
CA LEU A 106 16.63 -6.83 5.33
C LEU A 106 15.76 -7.31 4.18
N ASP A 107 16.40 -7.56 3.05
CA ASP A 107 15.77 -8.18 1.89
C ASP A 107 15.80 -9.71 2.08
N GLY A 108 14.78 -10.41 1.58
CA GLY A 108 14.65 -11.85 1.80
C GLY A 108 13.24 -12.36 1.52
N THR A 109 13.00 -13.62 1.87
CA THR A 109 11.71 -14.30 1.71
C THR A 109 11.08 -14.59 3.07
N GLY A 110 9.75 -14.58 3.15
CA GLY A 110 9.02 -14.87 4.38
C GLY A 110 9.51 -14.02 5.57
N HIS A 111 9.81 -14.68 6.68
CA HIS A 111 10.31 -14.05 7.90
C HIS A 111 11.79 -13.62 7.85
N HIS A 112 12.53 -13.98 6.80
CA HIS A 112 13.92 -13.51 6.62
C HIS A 112 13.96 -12.07 6.11
N ALA A 113 12.94 -11.64 5.36
CA ALA A 113 12.74 -10.23 5.07
C ALA A 113 12.41 -9.49 6.37
N LYS A 114 12.94 -8.27 6.51
CA LYS A 114 12.58 -7.35 7.59
C LYS A 114 12.05 -6.04 7.02
N LEU A 115 10.97 -5.59 7.64
CA LEU A 115 10.30 -4.32 7.43
C LEU A 115 10.27 -3.57 8.77
N GLN A 116 9.96 -2.29 8.73
CA GLN A 116 9.75 -1.49 9.93
C GLN A 116 8.55 -0.55 9.72
N TYR A 117 7.45 -0.89 10.38
CA TYR A 117 6.21 -0.14 10.33
C TYR A 117 5.71 0.12 8.89
N PRO A 118 5.47 -0.95 8.09
CA PRO A 118 4.94 -0.78 6.75
C PRO A 118 3.52 -0.22 6.82
N ILE A 119 3.17 0.73 5.95
CA ILE A 119 1.87 1.42 6.03
C ILE A 119 1.00 1.14 4.80
N GLY A 120 1.57 1.21 3.61
CA GLY A 120 0.86 1.15 2.35
C GLY A 120 1.31 -0.04 1.53
N VAL A 121 0.34 -0.64 0.83
CA VAL A 121 0.55 -1.71 -0.14
C VAL A 121 -0.20 -1.41 -1.44
N ALA A 122 0.40 -1.72 -2.58
CA ALA A 122 -0.26 -1.65 -3.89
C ALA A 122 0.24 -2.78 -4.80
N PHE A 123 -0.69 -3.53 -5.39
CA PHE A 123 -0.39 -4.65 -6.26
C PHE A 123 -0.44 -4.23 -7.74
N HIS A 124 0.62 -4.51 -8.48
CA HIS A 124 0.70 -4.27 -9.92
C HIS A 124 0.37 -5.55 -10.69
N TYR A 125 -0.85 -5.63 -11.24
CA TYR A 125 -1.34 -6.81 -11.96
C TYR A 125 -0.43 -7.26 -13.12
N PRO A 126 0.04 -6.37 -14.03
CA PRO A 126 0.84 -6.80 -15.19
C PRO A 126 2.17 -7.47 -14.81
N SER A 127 2.85 -6.97 -13.78
CA SER A 127 4.16 -7.50 -13.38
C SER A 127 4.10 -8.49 -12.22
N SER A 128 2.94 -8.60 -11.54
CA SER A 128 2.79 -9.38 -10.30
C SER A 128 3.76 -8.94 -9.19
N TYR A 129 3.98 -7.62 -9.06
CA TYR A 129 4.75 -7.06 -7.94
C TYR A 129 3.80 -6.42 -6.93
N LEU A 130 4.04 -6.69 -5.64
CA LEU A 130 3.42 -5.96 -4.54
C LEU A 130 4.39 -4.88 -4.06
N TYR A 131 4.03 -3.61 -4.18
CA TYR A 131 4.82 -2.49 -3.67
C TYR A 131 4.40 -2.14 -2.25
N ILE A 132 5.39 -1.81 -1.43
CA ILE A 132 5.24 -1.57 0.01
C ILE A 132 5.92 -0.23 0.34
N THR A 133 5.23 0.61 1.11
CA THR A 133 5.87 1.73 1.80
C THR A 133 6.38 1.26 3.15
N ASP A 134 7.70 1.06 3.25
CA ASP A 134 8.38 0.64 4.47
C ASP A 134 8.76 1.89 5.26
N ALA A 135 7.77 2.41 5.99
CA ALA A 135 7.73 3.82 6.37
C ALA A 135 8.91 4.22 7.26
N PHE A 136 9.20 3.45 8.31
CA PHE A 136 10.26 3.81 9.27
C PHE A 136 11.67 3.46 8.78
N ASN A 137 11.77 2.60 7.76
CA ASN A 137 13.01 2.43 7.02
C ASN A 137 13.23 3.52 5.95
N ASN A 138 12.24 4.38 5.72
CA ASN A 138 12.26 5.45 4.70
C ASN A 138 12.46 4.94 3.27
N LYS A 139 11.84 3.79 2.95
CA LYS A 139 12.03 3.11 1.66
C LYS A 139 10.73 2.67 1.02
N LEU A 140 10.82 2.40 -0.27
CA LEU A 140 9.91 1.49 -0.94
C LEU A 140 10.55 0.11 -1.00
N LYS A 141 9.77 -0.91 -0.67
CA LYS A 141 10.10 -2.30 -0.97
C LYS A 141 9.11 -2.86 -1.97
N ARG A 142 9.46 -3.98 -2.59
CA ARG A 142 8.52 -4.76 -3.39
C ARG A 142 8.69 -6.24 -3.13
N VAL A 143 7.60 -6.99 -3.25
CA VAL A 143 7.59 -8.45 -3.24
C VAL A 143 7.29 -8.93 -4.65
N ASP A 144 8.17 -9.78 -5.17
CA ASP A 144 7.92 -10.55 -6.38
C ASP A 144 6.94 -11.68 -6.07
N MET A 145 5.72 -11.67 -6.59
CA MET A 145 4.74 -12.70 -6.24
C MET A 145 5.02 -14.07 -6.86
N LYS A 146 6.01 -14.19 -7.77
CA LYS A 146 6.45 -15.48 -8.32
C LYS A 146 7.53 -16.12 -7.46
N THR A 147 8.46 -15.32 -6.91
CA THR A 147 9.59 -15.83 -6.10
C THR A 147 9.43 -15.60 -4.60
N LEU A 148 8.44 -14.79 -4.20
CA LEU A 148 8.18 -14.31 -2.84
C LEU A 148 9.35 -13.53 -2.22
N LEU A 149 10.28 -13.05 -3.05
CA LEU A 149 11.39 -12.22 -2.60
C LEU A 149 10.92 -10.80 -2.34
N CYS A 150 11.02 -10.36 -1.09
CA CYS A 150 10.95 -8.96 -0.70
C CYS A 150 12.33 -8.32 -0.88
N SER A 151 12.38 -7.24 -1.64
CA SER A 151 13.61 -6.47 -1.85
C SER A 151 13.34 -4.97 -1.91
N ASN A 152 14.39 -4.19 -1.67
CA ASN A 152 14.35 -2.75 -1.88
C ASN A 152 13.96 -2.40 -3.32
N TYR A 153 12.99 -1.50 -3.48
CA TYR A 153 12.62 -0.96 -4.79
C TYR A 153 13.32 0.37 -5.01
N PHE A 154 14.43 0.33 -5.75
CA PHE A 154 15.20 1.52 -6.08
C PHE A 154 14.54 2.28 -7.23
N VAL A 155 14.14 3.52 -6.95
CA VAL A 155 13.66 4.45 -7.97
C VAL A 155 14.78 5.38 -8.38
N THR A 156 15.00 5.50 -9.69
CA THR A 156 16.01 6.40 -10.25
C THR A 156 15.49 7.84 -10.27
N ASP A 157 16.23 8.75 -9.63
CA ASP A 157 16.03 10.19 -9.78
C ASP A 157 16.95 10.74 -10.89
N ASN A 158 16.33 11.13 -12.01
CA ASN A 158 17.00 11.66 -13.20
C ASN A 158 17.41 13.15 -13.06
N ASP A 159 17.38 13.74 -11.87
CA ASP A 159 17.91 15.10 -11.69
C ASP A 159 19.38 15.20 -12.11
N LYS A 160 19.67 16.20 -12.94
CA LYS A 160 21.03 16.49 -13.41
C LYS A 160 21.81 17.39 -12.44
N LYS A 161 21.19 17.93 -11.39
CA LYS A 161 21.84 18.77 -10.37
C LYS A 161 22.43 17.96 -9.21
N LYS A 162 23.25 16.95 -9.50
CA LYS A 162 23.89 16.15 -8.44
C LYS A 162 25.24 16.71 -8.06
N THR A 163 25.55 16.61 -6.77
CA THR A 163 26.92 16.81 -6.29
C THR A 163 27.71 15.50 -6.43
N ARG A 164 29.04 15.59 -6.44
CA ARG A 164 29.92 14.44 -6.65
C ARG A 164 29.79 13.46 -5.48
N GLY A 165 29.33 12.23 -5.76
CA GLY A 165 29.23 11.14 -4.78
C GLY A 165 27.81 10.76 -4.36
N GLU A 166 26.77 11.46 -4.85
CA GLU A 166 25.38 11.10 -4.58
C GLU A 166 24.90 9.97 -5.49
N THR A 167 24.18 8.99 -4.92
CA THR A 167 23.57 7.90 -5.69
C THR A 167 22.36 8.37 -6.48
N ASN A 168 21.98 7.63 -7.53
CA ASN A 168 20.76 7.89 -8.29
C ASN A 168 19.48 7.40 -7.61
N SER A 169 19.55 6.90 -6.37
CA SER A 169 18.38 6.37 -5.65
C SER A 169 17.57 7.48 -4.99
N SER A 170 16.26 7.45 -5.22
CA SER A 170 15.29 8.29 -4.52
C SER A 170 15.43 8.19 -2.99
N LYS A 171 15.38 9.33 -2.31
CA LYS A 171 15.18 9.37 -0.85
C LYS A 171 13.70 9.57 -0.58
N PHE A 172 13.09 8.74 0.27
CA PHE A 172 11.78 8.98 0.87
C PHE A 172 11.98 9.40 2.33
N TYR A 173 10.94 9.95 2.96
CA TYR A 173 10.94 10.22 4.39
C TYR A 173 9.55 9.92 4.97
N GLU A 174 9.44 8.78 5.66
CA GLU A 174 8.19 8.18 6.11
C GLU A 174 7.13 8.13 4.99
N PRO A 175 7.37 7.38 3.90
CA PRO A 175 6.31 7.18 2.90
C PRO A 175 5.13 6.44 3.55
N HIS A 176 3.92 6.93 3.36
CA HIS A 176 2.70 6.36 3.97
C HIS A 176 1.82 5.72 2.89
N GLY A 177 1.03 6.53 2.18
CA GLY A 177 0.10 6.04 1.17
C GLY A 177 0.80 5.65 -0.13
N ILE A 178 0.25 4.65 -0.80
CA ILE A 178 0.72 4.18 -2.10
C ILE A 178 -0.48 3.75 -2.94
N ALA A 179 -0.45 4.07 -4.23
CA ALA A 179 -1.50 3.69 -5.16
C ALA A 179 -0.91 3.50 -6.55
N ILE A 180 -1.52 2.61 -7.33
CA ILE A 180 -1.16 2.39 -8.73
C ILE A 180 -2.32 2.84 -9.60
N LEU A 181 -1.99 3.55 -10.67
CA LEU A 181 -2.90 3.87 -11.76
C LEU A 181 -2.14 3.71 -13.07
N ASP A 182 -2.65 2.86 -13.95
CA ASP A 182 -1.98 2.43 -15.17
C ASP A 182 -0.55 1.92 -14.89
N HIS A 183 0.46 2.52 -15.51
CA HIS A 183 1.88 2.20 -15.33
C HIS A 183 2.57 3.14 -14.31
N PHE A 184 1.81 3.88 -13.51
CA PHE A 184 2.35 4.81 -12.53
C PHE A 184 2.06 4.39 -11.08
N LEU A 185 3.10 4.45 -10.27
CA LEU A 185 3.04 4.31 -8.83
C LEU A 185 3.11 5.70 -8.18
N TYR A 186 2.08 6.03 -7.40
CA TYR A 186 1.98 7.26 -6.63
C TYR A 186 2.28 6.97 -5.18
N VAL A 187 3.17 7.75 -4.57
CA VAL A 187 3.61 7.59 -3.18
C VAL A 187 3.42 8.91 -2.44
N ALA A 188 2.68 8.86 -1.34
CA ALA A 188 2.58 9.97 -0.41
C ALA A 188 3.81 9.97 0.52
N ASP A 189 4.79 10.80 0.17
CA ASP A 189 6.03 10.99 0.91
C ASP A 189 5.82 12.02 2.02
N LYS A 190 5.24 11.54 3.14
CA LYS A 190 4.59 12.34 4.18
C LYS A 190 5.50 13.44 4.73
N ASN A 191 6.69 13.10 5.23
CA ASN A 191 7.53 14.07 5.91
C ASN A 191 8.29 14.98 4.94
N ASN A 192 8.36 14.60 3.67
CA ASN A 192 8.75 15.52 2.61
C ASN A 192 7.58 16.41 2.15
N SER A 193 6.33 16.12 2.49
CA SER A 193 5.14 16.82 2.00
C SER A 193 5.00 16.79 0.47
N HIS A 194 5.36 15.67 -0.16
CA HIS A 194 5.28 15.48 -1.61
C HIS A 194 4.43 14.26 -1.96
N ILE A 195 3.72 14.33 -3.09
CA ILE A 195 3.28 13.14 -3.81
C ILE A 195 4.33 12.88 -4.89
N LYS A 196 4.92 11.69 -4.86
CA LYS A 196 5.92 11.27 -5.83
C LYS A 196 5.30 10.30 -6.82
N ARG A 197 5.42 10.60 -8.11
CA ARG A 197 4.97 9.73 -9.20
C ARG A 197 6.15 8.99 -9.79
N ILE A 198 6.03 7.67 -9.92
CA ILE A 198 7.07 6.77 -10.40
C ILE A 198 6.51 6.04 -11.62
N ASP A 199 7.27 6.06 -12.70
CA ASP A 199 7.03 5.21 -13.87
C ASP A 199 7.50 3.79 -13.55
N LEU A 200 6.57 2.82 -13.59
CA LEU A 200 6.85 1.43 -13.27
C LEU A 200 7.59 0.68 -14.39
N ASP A 201 7.46 1.11 -15.64
CA ASP A 201 8.14 0.48 -16.78
C ASP A 201 9.64 0.81 -16.75
N HIS A 202 9.99 2.02 -16.32
CA HIS A 202 11.36 2.49 -16.27
C HIS A 202 11.96 2.55 -14.87
N GLY A 203 11.15 2.49 -13.81
CA GLY A 203 11.59 2.66 -12.42
C GLY A 203 12.18 4.03 -12.14
N THR A 204 11.60 5.08 -12.72
CA THR A 204 12.10 6.47 -12.62
C THR A 204 11.05 7.41 -12.06
N PHE A 205 11.48 8.49 -11.40
CA PHE A 205 10.53 9.55 -11.05
C PHE A 205 10.07 10.33 -12.27
N ILE A 206 8.77 10.59 -12.31
CA ILE A 206 8.21 11.59 -13.21
C ILE A 206 7.86 12.83 -12.40
N ARG A 207 8.55 13.93 -12.71
CA ARG A 207 8.26 15.23 -12.12
C ARG A 207 7.11 15.88 -12.87
N HIS A 208 5.97 16.00 -12.23
CA HIS A 208 4.93 16.92 -12.67
C HIS A 208 5.02 18.22 -11.88
N ARG A 209 4.99 19.35 -12.60
CA ARG A 209 4.40 20.55 -12.02
C ARG A 209 2.91 20.43 -12.24
N PHE A 210 2.14 20.41 -11.16
CA PHE A 210 0.73 20.71 -11.25
C PHE A 210 0.61 22.21 -11.49
N ASP A 211 0.26 22.60 -12.70
CA ASP A 211 -0.15 23.97 -12.97
C ASP A 211 -1.62 24.11 -12.54
N LEU A 212 -1.82 24.67 -11.35
CA LEU A 212 -3.15 24.91 -10.78
C LEU A 212 -3.71 26.28 -11.19
N SER A 213 -3.03 27.01 -12.08
CA SER A 213 -3.45 28.37 -12.48
C SER A 213 -4.85 28.39 -13.09
N GLU A 214 -5.22 27.38 -13.88
CA GLU A 214 -6.56 27.28 -14.46
C GLU A 214 -7.64 26.89 -13.44
N THR A 215 -7.28 26.20 -12.36
CA THR A 215 -8.23 25.74 -11.32
C THR A 215 -8.47 26.80 -10.23
N LEU A 216 -7.55 27.74 -10.05
CA LEU A 216 -7.58 28.77 -9.00
C LEU A 216 -7.94 30.17 -9.54
N ASN A 217 -8.73 30.25 -10.61
CA ASN A 217 -9.15 31.51 -11.25
C ASN A 217 -10.08 32.40 -10.39
N GLU A 218 -10.38 32.03 -9.14
CA GLU A 218 -11.00 32.93 -8.17
C GLU A 218 -10.05 33.11 -6.98
N GLU A 219 -9.66 34.36 -6.70
CA GLU A 219 -8.90 34.75 -5.51
C GLU A 219 -9.65 34.35 -4.22
N ARG A 220 -9.52 33.10 -3.80
CA ARG A 220 -9.92 32.66 -2.46
C ARG A 220 -8.69 32.67 -1.57
N SER A 221 -8.56 33.72 -0.77
CA SER A 221 -7.57 33.74 0.31
C SER A 221 -7.98 32.70 1.36
N PHE A 222 -7.29 31.57 1.40
CA PHE A 222 -7.43 30.62 2.49
C PHE A 222 -6.49 31.04 3.62
N ARG A 223 -7.02 31.31 4.82
CA ARG A 223 -6.24 31.67 6.03
C ARG A 223 -5.32 30.54 6.53
N SER A 224 -5.39 29.35 5.95
CA SER A 224 -4.62 28.17 6.32
C SER A 224 -3.72 27.77 5.15
N LYS A 225 -2.40 27.70 5.38
CA LYS A 225 -1.39 27.20 4.41
C LYS A 225 -1.45 25.67 4.20
N LYS A 226 -2.60 25.03 4.41
CA LYS A 226 -2.80 23.60 4.12
C LYS A 226 -3.81 23.49 2.99
N ALA A 227 -3.32 23.34 1.77
CA ALA A 227 -4.12 22.87 0.65
C ALA A 227 -4.16 21.34 0.70
N TYR A 228 -5.36 20.77 0.79
CA TYR A 228 -5.57 19.34 0.64
C TYR A 228 -5.91 19.10 -0.84
N LEU A 229 -4.98 18.54 -1.60
CA LEU A 229 -5.27 18.07 -2.95
C LEU A 229 -5.93 16.70 -2.83
N ALA A 230 -7.26 16.67 -2.90
CA ALA A 230 -8.00 15.44 -3.16
C ALA A 230 -8.01 15.24 -4.68
N ILE A 231 -7.25 14.25 -5.17
CA ILE A 231 -7.33 13.83 -6.56
C ILE A 231 -8.60 12.97 -6.66
N PHE A 232 -9.68 13.54 -7.16
CA PHE A 232 -10.84 12.78 -7.61
C PHE A 232 -10.51 12.25 -9.00
N LEU A 233 -10.30 10.94 -9.10
CA LEU A 233 -10.26 10.25 -10.39
C LEU A 233 -11.70 10.12 -10.85
N ASP A 234 -12.17 11.09 -11.63
CA ASP A 234 -13.44 11.03 -12.33
C ASP A 234 -13.22 10.44 -13.72
N ASP A 235 -14.10 9.54 -14.17
CA ASP A 235 -14.10 8.91 -15.50
C ASP A 235 -14.41 9.92 -16.63
N ALA A 236 -14.48 11.21 -16.33
CA ALA A 236 -15.06 12.25 -17.18
C ALA A 236 -14.06 13.20 -17.86
N LEU A 237 -12.76 12.87 -17.95
CA LEU A 237 -11.84 13.65 -18.77
C LEU A 237 -11.93 13.26 -20.25
N LYS A 238 -12.87 13.92 -20.96
CA LYS A 238 -12.90 13.93 -22.43
C LYS A 238 -11.68 14.70 -22.95
N LEU A 239 -10.83 14.00 -23.70
CA LEU A 239 -9.81 14.62 -24.55
C LEU A 239 -10.50 15.62 -25.48
N ARG A 240 -10.11 16.89 -25.41
CA ARG A 240 -10.44 17.86 -26.47
C ARG A 240 -9.56 17.52 -27.66
N ASP A 241 -10.16 17.00 -28.72
CA ASP A 241 -9.54 16.98 -30.04
C ASP A 241 -9.30 18.43 -30.48
N GLY A 242 -8.03 18.81 -30.56
CA GLY A 242 -7.63 20.06 -31.18
C GLY A 242 -7.82 19.94 -32.68
N ASN A 243 -8.88 20.56 -33.20
CA ASN A 243 -9.01 20.79 -34.63
C ASN A 243 -7.97 21.82 -35.07
N ALA A 244 -7.22 21.45 -36.11
CA ALA A 244 -6.39 22.35 -36.89
C ALA A 244 -7.26 23.46 -37.51
N GLY A 245 -6.76 24.69 -37.40
CA GLY A 245 -7.22 25.89 -38.07
C GLY A 245 -6.12 26.94 -38.01
#